data_AF-A0A3S3CE40-F1
#
_entry.id   AF-A0A3S3CE40-F1
#
_cell.length_a   1.000
_cell.length_b   1.000
_cell.length_c   1.000
_cell.angle_alpha   90.00
_cell.angle_beta   90.00
_cell.angle_gamma   90.00
#
_symmetry.space_group_name_H-M   'P 1'
#
loop_
_entity.id
_entity.type
_entity.pdbx_description
1 polymer ?
#
loop_
_entity_poly.entity_id
_entity_poly.type
_entity_poly.pdbx_seq_one_letter_code
_entity_poly.pdbx_strand_id
1 'polypeptide(L)'
;MDWQSLLYAPIYNVLGVPAVLTLDDTAGTTLDDLTVIDGTSGTEVGFKGADVLTIRPTATVKAPDLAAIDLADLRDATIAFNGKTWTIVDHMPIPAPTGEGQGEIRLILEAA
;
A
#
# COMPACT_ATOMS: atom_id res chain seq x y z
N MET A 1 19.51 -16.36 -5.12
CA MET A 1 18.47 -16.11 -6.13
C MET A 1 17.44 -15.21 -5.49
N ASP A 2 17.13 -14.08 -6.11
CA ASP A 2 16.16 -13.13 -5.58
C ASP A 2 14.76 -13.52 -6.05
N TRP A 3 14.06 -14.29 -5.22
CA TRP A 3 12.72 -14.79 -5.51
C TRP A 3 11.66 -13.70 -5.44
N GLN A 4 11.87 -12.64 -4.65
CA GLN A 4 10.93 -11.52 -4.57
C GLN A 4 10.93 -10.71 -5.85
N SER A 5 12.10 -10.36 -6.36
CA SER A 5 12.20 -9.60 -7.61
C SER A 5 11.57 -10.38 -8.76
N LEU A 6 11.78 -11.69 -8.84
CA LEU A 6 11.12 -12.53 -9.84
C LEU A 6 9.59 -12.59 -9.70
N LEU A 7 9.07 -12.58 -8.48
CA LEU A 7 7.64 -12.66 -8.21
C LEU A 7 6.92 -11.32 -8.45
N TYR A 8 7.48 -10.23 -7.93
CA TYR A 8 6.80 -8.94 -7.88
C TYR A 8 7.22 -7.98 -8.99
N ALA A 9 8.47 -7.99 -9.46
CA ALA A 9 8.91 -7.02 -10.47
C ALA A 9 8.05 -7.03 -11.74
N PRO A 10 7.63 -8.17 -12.31
CA PRO A 10 6.75 -8.16 -13.49
C PRO A 10 5.41 -7.46 -13.25
N ILE A 11 4.84 -7.61 -12.05
CA ILE A 11 3.54 -7.02 -11.68
C ILE A 11 3.70 -5.51 -11.49
N TYR A 12 4.68 -5.09 -10.68
CA TYR A 12 4.93 -3.68 -10.40
C TYR A 12 5.41 -2.91 -11.64
N ASN A 13 6.11 -3.56 -12.58
CA ASN A 13 6.51 -2.91 -13.83
C ASN A 13 5.35 -2.60 -14.77
N VAL A 14 4.23 -3.34 -14.67
CA VAL A 14 3.08 -3.20 -15.57
C VAL A 14 1.94 -2.43 -14.91
N LEU A 15 1.68 -2.70 -13.63
CA LEU A 15 0.54 -2.16 -12.89
C LEU A 15 0.94 -1.13 -11.83
N GLY A 16 2.24 -0.99 -11.56
CA GLY A 16 2.75 -0.06 -10.57
C GLY A 16 2.60 1.38 -11.01
N VAL A 17 2.23 2.23 -10.06
CA VAL A 17 2.19 3.68 -10.21
C VAL A 17 3.16 4.31 -9.21
N PRO A 18 3.88 5.37 -9.61
CA PRO A 18 4.76 6.09 -8.70
C PRO A 18 3.93 6.76 -7.61
N ALA A 19 4.45 6.71 -6.38
CA ALA A 19 3.81 7.27 -5.21
C ALA A 19 4.81 7.99 -4.31
N VAL A 20 4.31 9.01 -3.61
CA VAL A 20 5.06 9.72 -2.57
C VAL A 20 4.37 9.49 -1.24
N LEU A 21 5.06 8.88 -0.28
CA LEU A 21 4.59 8.72 1.10
C LEU A 21 5.16 9.85 1.94
N THR A 22 4.32 10.50 2.74
CA THR A 22 4.71 11.52 3.73
C THR A 22 4.21 11.09 5.11
N LEU A 23 5.11 10.85 6.05
CA LEU A 23 4.78 10.47 7.43
C LEU A 23 4.22 11.69 8.20
N ASP A 24 3.29 11.43 9.12
CA ASP A 24 2.78 12.45 10.06
C ASP A 24 3.72 12.61 11.27
N ASP A 25 5.01 12.82 10.98
CA ASP A 25 6.00 13.14 11.99
C ASP A 25 6.30 14.65 12.00
N THR A 26 6.97 15.12 13.05
CA THR A 26 7.34 16.55 13.14
C THR A 26 8.32 17.01 12.06
N ALA A 27 8.95 16.09 11.34
CA ALA A 27 9.94 16.38 10.30
C ALA A 27 9.33 16.43 8.89
N GLY A 28 8.13 15.88 8.70
CA GLY A 28 7.52 15.65 7.39
C GLY A 28 8.32 14.66 6.54
N THR A 29 8.78 13.55 7.14
CA THR A 29 9.62 12.55 6.44
C THR A 29 8.92 12.01 5.19
N THR A 30 9.61 12.04 4.05
CA THR A 30 9.08 11.64 2.75
C THR A 30 9.84 10.48 2.12
N LEU A 31 9.11 9.60 1.43
CA LEU A 31 9.63 8.57 0.53
C LEU A 31 9.07 8.82 -0.88
N ASP A 32 9.92 9.33 -1.77
CA ASP A 32 9.53 9.77 -3.12
C ASP A 32 9.64 8.68 -4.20
N ASP A 33 10.38 7.60 -3.93
CA ASP A 33 10.66 6.51 -4.88
C ASP A 33 9.76 5.29 -4.67
N LEU A 34 8.55 5.49 -4.12
CA LEU A 34 7.63 4.40 -3.85
C LEU A 34 6.88 4.01 -5.14
N THR A 35 6.63 2.72 -5.31
CA THR A 35 5.72 2.23 -6.36
C THR A 35 4.61 1.44 -5.70
N VAL A 36 3.36 1.80 -6.01
CA VAL A 36 2.18 1.14 -5.46
C VAL A 36 1.33 0.51 -6.56
N ILE A 37 0.58 -0.52 -6.20
CA ILE A 37 -0.54 -1.02 -6.99
C ILE A 37 -1.80 -0.29 -6.53
N ASP A 38 -2.42 0.47 -7.44
CA ASP A 38 -3.64 1.22 -7.17
C ASP A 38 -4.85 0.27 -7.06
N GLY A 39 -5.45 0.22 -5.87
CA GLY A 39 -6.68 -0.50 -5.55
C GLY A 39 -7.83 0.43 -5.15
N THR A 40 -7.82 1.69 -5.59
CA THR A 40 -8.82 2.72 -5.24
C THR A 40 -10.14 2.56 -5.96
N SER A 41 -10.19 1.77 -7.06
CA SER A 41 -11.43 1.52 -7.81
C SER A 41 -12.44 0.64 -7.06
N GLY A 42 -12.07 0.11 -5.89
CA GLY A 42 -12.89 -0.82 -5.12
C GLY A 42 -13.14 -2.14 -5.86
N THR A 43 -13.54 -3.17 -5.13
CA THR A 43 -14.13 -4.37 -5.73
C THR A 43 -15.29 -4.76 -4.84
N GLU A 44 -16.49 -4.78 -5.41
CA GLU A 44 -17.67 -5.26 -4.71
C GLU A 44 -17.51 -6.77 -4.49
N VAL A 45 -17.40 -7.19 -3.23
CA VAL A 45 -17.47 -8.61 -2.86
C VAL A 45 -18.91 -8.87 -2.42
N GLY A 46 -19.73 -9.37 -3.34
CA GLY A 46 -21.10 -9.79 -3.02
C GLY A 46 -21.09 -10.99 -2.06
N PHE A 47 -21.39 -10.77 -0.78
CA PHE A 47 -21.50 -11.84 0.21
C PHE A 47 -22.98 -12.06 0.59
N LYS A 48 -23.56 -13.14 0.04
CA LYS A 48 -24.84 -13.79 0.40
C LYS A 48 -25.71 -13.10 1.47
N GLY A 49 -26.32 -11.96 1.14
CA GLY A 49 -27.41 -11.35 1.92
C GLY A 49 -27.01 -10.42 3.07
N ALA A 50 -25.73 -10.05 3.20
CA ALA A 50 -25.31 -8.91 4.02
C ALA A 50 -24.48 -7.98 3.14
N ASP A 51 -24.96 -6.76 2.92
CA ASP A 51 -24.20 -5.73 2.22
C ASP A 51 -23.02 -5.31 3.11
N VAL A 52 -21.90 -6.01 2.98
CA VAL A 52 -20.63 -5.58 3.56
C VAL A 52 -20.12 -4.45 2.68
N LEU A 53 -20.19 -3.23 3.22
CA LEU A 53 -19.65 -2.03 2.59
C LEU A 53 -18.25 -2.28 2.04
N THR A 54 -18.14 -2.07 0.72
CA THR A 54 -16.95 -1.86 -0.11
C THR A 54 -15.61 -1.85 0.61
N ILE A 55 -14.65 -2.63 0.06
CA ILE A 55 -13.22 -2.44 0.34
C ILE A 55 -12.93 -0.94 0.18
N ARG A 56 -12.59 -0.27 1.28
CA ARG A 56 -12.13 1.13 1.29
C ARG A 56 -11.03 1.28 0.23
N PRO A 57 -10.82 2.47 -0.36
CA PRO A 57 -9.73 2.67 -1.31
C PRO A 57 -8.42 2.10 -0.74
N THR A 58 -7.65 1.37 -1.55
CA THR A 58 -6.40 0.76 -1.09
C THR A 58 -5.25 1.05 -2.03
N ALA A 59 -4.04 0.99 -1.49
CA ALA A 59 -2.80 0.91 -2.27
C ALA A 59 -1.96 -0.23 -1.70
N THR A 60 -1.31 -1.01 -2.56
CA THR A 60 -0.42 -2.10 -2.12
C THR A 60 1.01 -1.77 -2.48
N VAL A 61 1.93 -1.98 -1.54
CA VAL A 61 3.36 -1.67 -1.67
C VAL A 61 4.19 -2.88 -1.23
N LYS A 62 5.42 -3.03 -1.75
CA LYS A 62 6.31 -4.10 -1.32
C LYS A 62 6.81 -3.80 0.09
N ALA A 63 6.75 -4.79 1.00
CA ALA A 63 7.24 -4.61 2.37
C ALA A 63 8.71 -4.16 2.45
N PRO A 64 9.64 -4.62 1.59
CA PRO A 64 11.01 -4.11 1.55
C PRO A 64 11.14 -2.61 1.25
N ASP A 65 10.19 -2.03 0.51
CA ASP A 65 10.23 -0.59 0.18
C ASP A 65 9.91 0.27 1.42
N LEU A 66 9.30 -0.33 2.45
CA LEU A 66 8.99 0.31 3.74
C LEU A 66 9.92 -0.13 4.87
N ALA A 67 11.02 -0.85 4.58
CA ALA A 67 11.87 -1.45 5.62
C ALA A 67 12.53 -0.44 6.59
N ALA A 68 12.58 0.84 6.22
CA ALA A 68 13.14 1.92 7.05
C ALA A 68 12.10 2.62 7.94
N ILE A 69 10.83 2.26 7.84
CA ILE A 69 9.71 2.90 8.55
C ILE A 69 9.12 1.92 9.56
N ASP A 70 8.75 2.40 10.76
CA ASP A 70 7.90 1.62 11.65
C ASP A 70 6.47 1.62 11.09
N LEU A 71 5.87 0.45 10.89
CA LEU A 71 4.52 0.34 10.33
C LEU A 71 3.46 1.07 11.18
N ALA A 72 3.73 1.28 12.48
CA ALA A 72 2.88 2.10 13.33
C ALA A 72 2.80 3.57 12.86
N ASP A 73 3.87 4.10 12.28
CA ASP A 73 3.96 5.49 11.78
C ASP A 73 3.21 5.70 10.45
N LEU A 74 2.70 4.62 9.85
CA LEU A 74 1.84 4.71 8.67
C LEU A 74 0.45 5.25 9.01
N ARG A 75 0.02 5.19 10.27
CA ARG A 75 -1.29 5.70 10.67
C ARG A 75 -1.28 7.22 10.55
N ASP A 76 -2.30 7.77 9.89
CA ASP A 76 -2.52 9.21 9.64
C ASP A 76 -1.47 9.85 8.68
N ALA A 77 -0.47 9.08 8.23
CA ALA A 77 0.42 9.46 7.13
C ALA A 77 -0.35 9.64 5.81
N THR A 78 0.22 10.39 4.88
CA THR A 78 -0.40 10.64 3.57
C THR A 78 0.38 9.97 2.44
N ILE A 79 -0.34 9.49 1.43
CA ILE A 79 0.25 8.93 0.22
C ILE A 79 -0.36 9.56 -1.02
N ALA A 80 0.48 10.04 -1.92
CA ALA A 80 0.09 10.68 -3.17
C ALA A 80 0.45 9.80 -4.37
N PHE A 81 -0.54 9.46 -5.20
CA PHE A 81 -0.36 8.74 -6.46
C PHE A 81 -1.53 9.04 -7.40
N ASN A 82 -1.32 8.87 -8.71
CA ASN A 82 -2.35 9.16 -9.75
C ASN A 82 -2.98 10.56 -9.63
N GLY A 83 -2.21 11.55 -9.17
CA GLY A 83 -2.65 12.94 -9.00
C GLY A 83 -3.63 13.16 -7.84
N LYS A 84 -3.78 12.20 -6.92
CA LYS A 84 -4.61 12.30 -5.72
C LYS A 84 -3.77 12.04 -4.47
N THR A 85 -4.16 12.67 -3.37
CA THR A 85 -3.60 12.44 -2.04
C THR A 85 -4.62 11.71 -1.19
N TRP A 86 -4.14 10.76 -0.40
CA TRP A 86 -4.93 9.92 0.47
C TRP A 86 -4.34 9.90 1.87
N THR A 87 -5.19 9.81 2.88
CA THR A 87 -4.78 9.54 4.26
C THR A 87 -4.80 8.04 4.51
N ILE A 88 -3.72 7.51 5.10
CA ILE A 88 -3.62 6.11 5.47
C ILE A 88 -4.31 5.92 6.82
N VAL A 89 -5.42 5.18 6.80
CA VAL A 89 -6.18 4.88 8.02
C VAL A 89 -5.77 3.56 8.64
N ASP A 90 -5.27 2.61 7.87
CA ASP A 90 -4.85 1.33 8.43
C ASP A 90 -3.93 0.61 7.45
N HIS A 91 -3.26 -0.45 7.90
CA HIS A 91 -2.41 -1.27 7.06
C HIS A 91 -2.57 -2.76 7.39
N MET A 92 -2.37 -3.60 6.38
CA MET A 92 -2.46 -5.06 6.54
C MET A 92 -1.28 -5.75 5.83
N PRO A 93 -0.54 -6.65 6.51
CA PRO A 93 0.49 -7.44 5.86
C PRO A 93 -0.12 -8.48 4.92
N ILE A 94 0.51 -8.66 3.76
CA ILE A 94 0.25 -9.73 2.79
C ILE A 94 1.56 -10.54 2.69
N PRO A 95 1.76 -11.54 3.55
CA PRO A 95 3.04 -12.24 3.63
C PRO A 95 3.30 -13.05 2.35
N ALA A 96 4.57 -13.09 1.93
CA ALA A 96 5.03 -14.05 0.93
C ALA A 96 5.27 -15.42 1.58
N PRO A 97 5.33 -16.52 0.80
CA PRO A 97 5.75 -17.83 1.31
C PRO A 97 7.13 -17.82 1.99
N THR A 98 7.96 -16.82 1.69
CA THR A 98 9.29 -16.58 2.26
C THR A 98 9.28 -15.69 3.51
N GLY A 99 8.12 -15.25 3.99
CA GLY A 99 7.96 -14.45 5.20
C GLY A 99 7.23 -13.12 4.97
N GLU A 100 6.77 -12.51 6.06
CA GLU A 100 5.99 -11.27 6.07
C GLU A 100 6.76 -10.06 5.53
N GLY A 101 7.99 -9.84 6.01
CA GLY A 101 8.86 -8.76 5.51
C GLY A 101 9.32 -8.94 4.06
N GLN A 102 9.00 -10.10 3.46
CA GLN A 102 9.26 -10.39 2.06
C GLN A 102 7.98 -10.35 1.19
N GLY A 103 6.86 -9.94 1.76
CA GLY A 103 5.58 -9.83 1.08
C GLY A 103 5.27 -8.40 0.66
N GLU A 104 3.98 -8.07 0.75
CA GLU A 104 3.43 -6.75 0.47
C GLU A 104 2.70 -6.21 1.70
N ILE A 105 2.45 -4.92 1.70
CA ILE A 105 1.64 -4.23 2.69
C ILE A 105 0.52 -3.54 1.94
N ARG A 106 -0.72 -3.83 2.36
CA ARG A 106 -1.91 -3.15 1.86
C ARG A 106 -2.20 -1.98 2.78
N LEU A 107 -2.15 -0.78 2.22
CA LEU A 107 -2.60 0.45 2.85
C LEU A 107 -4.11 0.60 2.62
N ILE A 108 -4.83 0.89 3.69
CA ILE A 108 -6.25 1.22 3.68
C ILE A 108 -6.33 2.74 3.74
N LEU A 109 -7.07 3.33 2.80
CA LEU A 109 -7.04 4.75 2.52
C LEU A 109 -8.40 5.40 2.70
N GLU A 110 -8.38 6.69 2.97
CA GLU A 110 -9.52 7.60 2.81
C GLU A 110 -9.09 8.89 2.11
N ALA A 111 -10.07 9.64 1.60
CA ALA A 111 -9.77 10.93 0.99
C ALA A 111 -9.12 11.85 2.04
N ALA A 112 -7.97 12.44 1.68
CA ALA A 112 -7.24 13.37 2.53
C ALA A 112 -8.01 14.69 2.75
#